data_AF-A0A1X1NFH5-F1
#
_entry.id   AF-A0A1X1NFH5-F1
#
_cell.length_a   1.000
_cell.length_b   1.000
_cell.length_c   1.000
_cell.angle_alpha   90.00
_cell.angle_beta   90.00
_cell.angle_gamma   90.00
#
_symmetry.space_group_name_H-M   'P 1'
#
loop_
_entity.id
_entity.type
_entity.pdbx_description
1 polymer ?
#
loop_
_entity_poly.entity_id
_entity_poly.type
_entity_poly.pdbx_seq_one_letter_code
_entity_poly.pdbx_strand_id
1 'polypeptide(L)'
;MIRRRILTAVVIVLLIGIPAGYLVISAQQSRASGRDKEAESSVTGLRDSWPSKMKRRVFEVPIPAGSTEVAYFETSNWKSSRLYVEFTTDGTGLDDFLNDVGTSRAALDAKDITISDRDARTVGWTFPAGRDWSATTHRQKDPRPTQDITVDLTDPAAPRVYVVSTATP
;
A
#
# COMPACT_ATOMS: atom_id res chain seq x y z
N MET A 1 -47.53 25.18 36.76
CA MET A 1 -46.22 25.44 36.13
C MET A 1 -45.31 24.21 35.98
N ILE A 2 -45.31 23.27 36.94
CA ILE A 2 -44.45 22.05 36.90
C ILE A 2 -44.76 21.12 35.72
N ARG A 3 -46.04 20.86 35.40
CA ARG A 3 -46.42 19.98 34.27
C ARG A 3 -45.93 20.49 32.90
N ARG A 4 -45.98 21.81 32.66
CA ARG A 4 -45.42 22.42 31.43
C ARG A 4 -43.90 22.27 31.37
N ARG A 5 -43.21 22.45 32.49
CA ARG A 5 -41.75 22.31 32.57
C ARG A 5 -41.28 20.87 32.31
N ILE A 6 -42.01 19.88 32.82
CA ILE A 6 -41.72 18.46 32.54
C ILE A 6 -41.95 18.15 31.06
N LEU A 7 -43.05 18.63 30.46
CA LEU A 7 -43.33 18.41 29.05
C LEU A 7 -42.24 19.04 28.15
N THR A 8 -41.83 20.27 28.44
CA THR A 8 -40.75 20.94 27.70
C THR A 8 -39.42 20.19 27.84
N ALA A 9 -39.07 19.70 29.02
CA ALA A 9 -37.86 18.91 29.23
C ALA A 9 -37.88 17.61 28.41
N VAL A 10 -39.02 16.90 28.38
CA VAL A 10 -39.21 15.69 27.56
C VAL A 10 -39.05 15.99 26.07
N VAL A 11 -39.63 17.09 25.58
CA VAL A 11 -39.52 17.50 24.18
C VAL A 11 -38.08 17.85 23.79
N ILE A 12 -37.33 18.55 24.67
CA ILE A 12 -35.92 18.87 24.42
C ILE A 12 -35.06 17.59 24.34
N VAL A 13 -35.27 16.65 25.26
CA VAL A 13 -34.56 15.36 25.25
C VAL A 13 -34.86 14.57 23.97
N LEU A 14 -36.11 14.58 23.50
CA LEU A 14 -36.48 13.93 22.24
C LEU A 14 -35.85 14.60 21.02
N LEU A 15 -35.91 15.94 20.93
CA LEU A 15 -35.41 16.70 19.78
C LEU A 15 -33.89 16.69 19.67
N ILE A 16 -33.14 16.59 20.78
CA ILE A 16 -31.68 16.57 20.76
C ILE A 16 -31.15 15.13 20.83
N GLY A 17 -31.76 14.29 21.68
CA GLY A 17 -31.29 12.92 21.93
C GLY A 17 -31.42 12.00 20.72
N ILE A 18 -32.50 12.14 19.94
CA ILE A 18 -32.69 11.33 18.72
C ILE A 18 -31.63 11.66 17.66
N PRO A 19 -31.43 12.92 17.22
CA PRO A 19 -30.40 13.23 16.24
C PRO A 19 -28.98 13.00 16.78
N ALA A 20 -28.70 13.27 18.06
CA ALA A 20 -27.40 12.97 18.66
C ALA A 20 -27.11 11.46 18.69
N GLY A 21 -28.10 10.63 19.01
CA GLY A 21 -27.99 9.17 18.96
C GLY A 21 -27.73 8.67 17.54
N TYR A 22 -28.40 9.25 16.55
CA TYR A 22 -28.18 8.91 15.13
C TYR A 22 -26.77 9.25 14.66
N LEU A 23 -26.19 10.37 15.10
CA LEU A 23 -24.81 10.75 14.78
C LEU A 23 -23.76 9.80 15.38
N VAL A 24 -24.02 9.25 16.58
CA VAL A 24 -23.12 8.26 17.19
C VAL A 24 -23.14 6.93 16.43
N ILE A 25 -24.31 6.49 15.97
CA ILE A 25 -24.47 5.26 15.18
C ILE A 25 -23.81 5.42 13.80
N SER A 26 -23.99 6.57 13.13
CA SER A 26 -23.40 6.81 11.81
C SER A 26 -21.87 6.93 11.86
N ALA A 27 -21.31 7.50 12.93
CA ALA A 27 -19.85 7.56 13.14
C ALA A 27 -19.24 6.17 13.37
N GLN A 28 -19.95 5.27 14.05
CA GLN A 28 -19.52 3.87 14.23
C GLN A 28 -19.66 3.07 12.93
N GLN A 29 -20.75 3.26 12.17
CA GLN A 29 -20.96 2.60 10.88
C GLN A 29 -19.96 3.09 9.80
N SER A 30 -19.58 4.37 9.84
CA SER A 30 -18.54 4.93 8.96
C SER A 30 -17.13 4.40 9.30
N ARG A 31 -16.84 4.11 10.57
CA ARG A 31 -15.56 3.52 11.01
C ARG A 31 -15.48 2.00 10.85
N ALA A 32 -16.61 1.30 10.86
CA ALA A 32 -16.68 -0.14 10.61
C ALA A 32 -16.67 -0.44 9.10
N SER A 33 -17.45 0.29 8.30
CA SER A 33 -17.50 0.11 6.84
C SER A 33 -16.17 0.37 6.12
N GLY A 34 -15.26 1.15 6.71
CA GLY A 34 -13.88 1.29 6.20
C GLY A 34 -13.04 0.02 6.38
N ARG A 35 -13.20 -0.69 7.51
CA ARG A 35 -12.50 -1.95 7.78
C ARG A 35 -13.12 -3.14 7.06
N ASP A 36 -14.44 -3.16 6.92
CA ASP A 36 -15.15 -4.22 6.21
C ASP A 36 -14.91 -4.12 4.69
N LYS A 37 -14.77 -2.90 4.14
CA LYS A 37 -14.35 -2.72 2.73
C LYS A 37 -12.90 -3.12 2.48
N GLU A 38 -12.00 -2.95 3.44
CA GLU A 38 -10.62 -3.48 3.36
C GLU A 38 -10.60 -5.03 3.41
N ALA A 39 -11.53 -5.64 4.13
CA ALA A 39 -11.65 -7.10 4.26
C ALA A 39 -12.44 -7.78 3.11
N GLU A 40 -13.32 -7.07 2.42
CA GLU A 40 -14.11 -7.62 1.31
C GLU A 40 -13.40 -7.43 -0.05
N SER A 41 -12.42 -6.52 -0.14
CA SER A 41 -11.57 -6.35 -1.34
C SER A 41 -10.37 -7.33 -1.41
N SER A 42 -10.17 -8.19 -0.41
CA SER A 42 -9.03 -9.10 -0.30
C SER A 42 -9.17 -10.39 -1.13
N VAL A 43 -10.21 -10.52 -1.94
CA VAL A 43 -10.40 -11.66 -2.84
C VAL A 43 -10.03 -11.27 -4.27
N THR A 44 -8.77 -10.90 -4.49
CA THR A 44 -7.90 -11.27 -5.65
C THR A 44 -6.54 -10.57 -5.43
N GLY A 45 -5.47 -11.33 -5.27
CA GLY A 45 -4.10 -10.82 -5.07
C GLY A 45 -3.48 -10.14 -6.30
N LEU A 46 -2.15 -10.18 -6.39
CA LEU A 46 -1.36 -9.67 -7.52
C LEU A 46 -2.01 -10.00 -8.87
N ARG A 47 -2.19 -8.97 -9.70
CA ARG A 47 -2.76 -9.08 -11.04
C ARG A 47 -1.61 -9.18 -12.03
N ASP A 48 -1.48 -10.32 -12.72
CA ASP A 48 -0.49 -10.56 -13.78
C ASP A 48 -0.79 -9.68 -15.00
N SER A 49 -0.30 -8.45 -14.93
CA SER A 49 -0.53 -7.36 -15.87
C SER A 49 0.31 -6.17 -15.46
N TRP A 50 0.56 -5.26 -16.39
CA TRP A 50 1.25 -4.01 -16.09
C TRP A 50 0.33 -3.04 -15.34
N PRO A 51 0.80 -2.38 -14.26
CA PRO A 51 0.11 -1.21 -13.73
C PRO A 51 0.09 -0.10 -14.79
N SER A 52 -0.99 0.68 -14.82
CA SER A 52 -1.12 1.77 -15.78
C SER A 52 0.02 2.79 -15.63
N LYS A 53 0.38 3.47 -16.72
CA LYS A 53 1.43 4.51 -16.70
C LYS A 53 1.16 5.59 -15.63
N MET A 54 -0.11 5.92 -15.41
CA MET A 54 -0.52 6.84 -14.35
C MET A 54 -0.18 6.31 -12.96
N LYS A 55 -0.51 5.06 -12.63
CA LYS A 55 -0.18 4.44 -11.34
C LYS A 55 1.33 4.44 -11.11
N ARG A 56 2.09 3.97 -12.11
CA ARG A 56 3.56 3.98 -12.05
C ARG A 56 4.14 5.36 -11.79
N ARG A 57 3.55 6.42 -12.36
CA ARG A 57 3.98 7.80 -12.13
C ARG A 57 3.63 8.30 -10.72
N VAL A 58 2.41 8.03 -10.25
CA VAL A 58 1.96 8.47 -8.91
C VAL A 58 2.74 7.79 -7.80
N PHE A 59 3.00 6.49 -7.96
CA PHE A 59 3.76 5.69 -7.00
C PHE A 59 5.26 5.68 -7.28
N GLU A 60 5.73 6.36 -8.32
CA GLU A 60 7.14 6.45 -8.72
C GLU A 60 7.80 5.05 -8.82
N VAL A 61 7.14 4.13 -9.54
CA VAL A 61 7.65 2.78 -9.84
C VAL A 61 7.92 2.65 -11.35
N PRO A 62 9.13 3.04 -11.82
CA PRO A 62 9.51 3.03 -13.22
C PRO A 62 9.92 1.61 -13.68
N ILE A 63 8.95 0.72 -13.90
CA ILE A 63 9.23 -0.64 -14.41
C ILE A 63 9.96 -0.56 -15.78
N PRO A 64 11.18 -1.14 -15.92
CA PRO A 64 11.97 -1.10 -17.15
C PRO A 64 11.25 -1.73 -18.33
N ALA A 65 11.46 -1.18 -19.53
CA ALA A 65 10.95 -1.79 -20.75
C ALA A 65 11.56 -3.19 -20.94
N GLY A 66 10.76 -4.16 -21.40
CA GLY A 66 11.21 -5.54 -21.58
C GLY A 66 11.13 -6.42 -20.33
N SER A 67 10.75 -5.87 -19.17
CA SER A 67 10.50 -6.67 -17.97
C SER A 67 9.38 -7.70 -18.20
N THR A 68 9.53 -8.87 -17.59
CA THR A 68 8.59 -9.99 -17.65
C THR A 68 7.99 -10.25 -16.28
N GLU A 69 7.01 -11.17 -16.21
CA GLU A 69 6.38 -11.58 -14.94
C GLU A 69 5.89 -10.39 -14.10
N VAL A 70 5.38 -9.36 -14.80
CA VAL A 70 4.94 -8.12 -14.16
C VAL A 70 3.58 -8.33 -13.54
N ALA A 71 3.52 -8.22 -12.22
CA ALA A 71 2.26 -8.24 -11.50
C ALA A 71 2.18 -7.08 -10.52
N TYR A 72 0.96 -6.59 -10.28
CA TYR A 72 0.74 -5.52 -9.30
C TYR A 72 -0.56 -5.68 -8.50
N PHE A 73 -0.57 -5.06 -7.34
CA PHE A 73 -1.75 -4.89 -6.50
C PHE A 73 -1.74 -3.47 -5.92
N GLU A 74 -2.92 -2.93 -5.63
CA GLU A 74 -3.02 -1.58 -5.08
C GLU A 74 -4.03 -1.58 -3.93
N THR A 75 -3.63 -0.96 -2.83
CA THR A 75 -4.52 -0.70 -1.69
C THR A 75 -4.55 0.79 -1.41
N SER A 76 -5.71 1.34 -1.08
CA SER A 76 -5.82 2.74 -0.69
C SER A 76 -6.83 2.90 0.43
N ASN A 77 -6.50 3.74 1.40
CA ASN A 77 -7.43 4.26 2.39
C ASN A 77 -7.16 5.76 2.62
N TRP A 78 -7.96 6.36 3.50
CA TRP A 78 -7.87 7.81 3.77
C TRP A 78 -6.53 8.28 4.33
N LYS A 79 -5.70 7.39 4.89
CA LYS A 79 -4.38 7.72 5.45
C LYS A 79 -3.24 7.52 4.47
N SER A 80 -3.34 6.51 3.62
CA SER A 80 -2.22 6.08 2.78
C SER A 80 -2.69 5.27 1.60
N SER A 81 -1.98 5.41 0.49
CA SER A 81 -2.10 4.56 -0.69
C SER A 81 -0.82 3.77 -0.87
N ARG A 82 -0.94 2.49 -1.27
CA ARG A 82 0.19 1.60 -1.55
C ARG A 82 0.03 0.92 -2.89
N LEU A 83 1.13 0.85 -3.63
CA LEU A 83 1.28 0.02 -4.83
C LEU A 83 2.32 -1.06 -4.56
N TYR A 84 1.91 -2.31 -4.75
CA TYR A 84 2.76 -3.48 -4.71
C TYR A 84 3.05 -3.88 -6.14
N VAL A 85 4.32 -4.07 -6.49
CA VAL A 85 4.74 -4.47 -7.84
C VAL A 85 5.81 -5.55 -7.72
N GLU A 86 5.69 -6.60 -8.54
CA GLU A 86 6.79 -7.50 -8.85
C GLU A 86 7.05 -7.51 -10.35
N PHE A 87 8.30 -7.74 -10.73
CA PHE A 87 8.70 -7.98 -12.11
C PHE A 87 10.07 -8.64 -12.15
N THR A 88 10.35 -9.33 -13.25
CA THR A 88 11.67 -9.88 -13.57
C THR A 88 12.28 -9.02 -14.69
N THR A 89 13.56 -8.69 -14.57
CA THR A 89 14.30 -7.86 -15.53
C THR A 89 15.71 -8.39 -15.73
N ASP A 90 16.51 -7.77 -16.59
CA ASP A 90 17.93 -8.11 -16.77
C ASP A 90 18.83 -7.20 -15.91
N GLY A 91 20.15 -7.40 -15.98
CA GLY A 91 21.11 -6.61 -15.22
C GLY A 91 21.00 -5.09 -15.50
N THR A 92 20.86 -4.72 -16.77
CA THR A 92 20.74 -3.32 -17.19
C THR A 92 19.42 -2.72 -16.74
N GLY A 93 18.32 -3.46 -16.89
CA GLY A 93 16.99 -3.03 -16.47
C GLY A 93 16.90 -2.82 -14.96
N LEU A 94 17.59 -3.63 -14.15
CA LEU A 94 17.69 -3.37 -12.71
C LEU A 94 18.44 -2.07 -12.41
N ASP A 95 19.52 -1.78 -13.13
CA ASP A 95 20.24 -0.50 -12.98
C ASP A 95 19.37 0.69 -13.38
N ASP A 96 18.68 0.60 -14.52
CA ASP A 96 17.75 1.63 -15.00
C ASP A 96 16.61 1.87 -14.01
N PHE A 97 15.99 0.79 -13.48
CA PHE A 97 14.94 0.88 -12.46
C PHE A 97 15.42 1.63 -11.22
N LEU A 98 16.56 1.23 -10.65
CA LEU A 98 17.09 1.84 -9.43
C LEU A 98 17.46 3.30 -9.66
N ASN A 99 18.11 3.61 -10.78
CA ASN A 99 18.47 4.97 -11.15
C ASN A 99 17.24 5.87 -11.32
N ASP A 100 16.20 5.39 -12.02
CA ASP A 100 14.96 6.15 -12.24
C ASP A 100 14.15 6.36 -10.94
N VAL A 101 14.26 5.44 -9.97
CA VAL A 101 13.72 5.66 -8.61
C VAL A 101 14.53 6.72 -7.85
N GLY A 102 15.80 6.92 -8.18
CA GLY A 102 16.72 7.84 -7.49
C GLY A 102 17.63 7.14 -6.48
N THR A 103 17.89 5.85 -6.67
CA THR A 103 18.85 5.04 -5.90
C THR A 103 19.82 4.33 -6.85
N SER A 104 20.58 3.34 -6.36
CA SER A 104 21.48 2.52 -7.19
C SER A 104 21.73 1.16 -6.55
N ARG A 105 22.37 0.23 -7.27
CA ARG A 105 22.81 -1.07 -6.72
C ARG A 105 23.68 -0.93 -5.47
N ALA A 106 24.46 0.15 -5.36
CA ALA A 106 25.32 0.38 -4.19
C ALA A 106 24.55 0.66 -2.90
N ALA A 107 23.26 1.02 -3.00
CA ALA A 107 22.39 1.24 -1.85
C ALA A 107 21.62 -0.03 -1.45
N LEU A 108 21.78 -1.14 -2.19
CA LEU A 108 21.19 -2.41 -1.83
C LEU A 108 22.06 -3.09 -0.77
N ASP A 109 21.50 -3.24 0.43
CA ASP A 109 22.10 -3.99 1.51
C ASP A 109 21.94 -5.49 1.24
N ALA A 110 23.06 -6.19 1.21
CA ALA A 110 23.09 -7.63 0.95
C ALA A 110 22.52 -8.41 2.13
N LYS A 111 21.81 -9.51 1.83
CA LYS A 111 21.12 -10.39 2.79
C LYS A 111 20.04 -9.68 3.58
N ASP A 112 19.41 -8.67 2.98
CA ASP A 112 18.33 -7.90 3.59
C ASP A 112 17.03 -7.98 2.80
N ILE A 113 15.92 -7.74 3.50
CA ILE A 113 14.56 -7.67 2.97
C ILE A 113 13.86 -6.49 3.65
N THR A 114 13.55 -5.45 2.89
CA THR A 114 12.88 -4.25 3.42
C THR A 114 11.36 -4.35 3.37
N ILE A 115 10.81 -5.25 2.55
CA ILE A 115 9.37 -5.48 2.47
C ILE A 115 8.89 -6.10 3.77
N SER A 116 7.97 -5.42 4.45
CA SER A 116 7.44 -5.90 5.73
C SER A 116 6.67 -7.22 5.58
N ASP A 117 6.70 -8.06 6.60
CA ASP A 117 5.90 -9.28 6.69
C ASP A 117 4.40 -9.05 6.43
N ARG A 118 3.89 -7.88 6.83
CA ARG A 118 2.49 -7.51 6.60
C ARG A 118 2.25 -7.31 5.11
N ASP A 119 3.08 -6.53 4.45
CA ASP A 119 2.96 -6.20 3.04
C ASP A 119 3.15 -7.46 2.17
N ALA A 120 4.13 -8.29 2.52
CA ALA A 120 4.35 -9.59 1.87
C ALA A 120 3.09 -10.47 1.93
N ARG A 121 2.48 -10.60 3.13
CA ARG A 121 1.23 -11.37 3.30
C ARG A 121 0.03 -10.76 2.55
N THR A 122 -0.04 -9.45 2.40
CA THR A 122 -1.13 -8.78 1.67
C THR A 122 -1.19 -9.24 0.21
N VAL A 123 -0.04 -9.50 -0.41
CA VAL A 123 0.03 -9.93 -1.82
C VAL A 123 0.48 -11.37 -2.03
N GLY A 124 0.77 -12.10 -0.94
CA GLY A 124 1.19 -13.51 -0.99
C GLY A 124 2.66 -13.73 -1.35
N TRP A 125 3.51 -12.71 -1.20
CA TRP A 125 4.96 -12.89 -1.37
C TRP A 125 5.58 -13.70 -0.24
N THR A 126 6.62 -14.45 -0.59
CA THR A 126 7.44 -15.20 0.35
C THR A 126 8.90 -14.97 0.02
N PHE A 127 9.73 -14.87 1.06
CA PHE A 127 11.17 -14.64 0.93
C PHE A 127 11.92 -15.79 1.61
N PRO A 128 12.01 -16.97 0.96
CA PRO A 128 12.67 -18.13 1.55
C PRO A 128 14.17 -17.90 1.79
N ALA A 129 14.71 -18.59 2.77
CA ALA A 129 16.16 -18.67 2.98
C ALA A 129 16.86 -19.38 1.81
N GLY A 130 18.13 -19.06 1.58
CA GLY A 130 18.95 -19.67 0.52
C GLY A 130 18.88 -18.97 -0.84
N ARG A 131 18.25 -17.78 -0.90
CA ARG A 131 18.30 -16.86 -2.03
C ARG A 131 19.25 -15.70 -1.73
N ASP A 132 19.80 -15.10 -2.78
CA ASP A 132 20.66 -13.92 -2.68
C ASP A 132 19.80 -12.64 -2.66
N TRP A 133 19.12 -12.42 -1.53
CA TRP A 133 18.32 -11.22 -1.31
C TRP A 133 19.22 -9.99 -1.11
N SER A 134 18.83 -8.89 -1.73
CA SER A 134 19.35 -7.56 -1.41
C SER A 134 18.24 -6.54 -1.41
N ALA A 135 18.29 -5.55 -0.53
CA ALA A 135 17.18 -4.63 -0.36
C ALA A 135 17.60 -3.20 -0.03
N THR A 136 16.72 -2.25 -0.26
CA THR A 136 16.90 -0.85 0.14
C THR A 136 15.55 -0.19 0.39
N THR A 137 15.55 0.91 1.13
CA THR A 137 14.38 1.78 1.28
C THR A 137 14.74 3.17 0.78
N HIS A 138 14.14 3.61 -0.33
CA HIS A 138 14.25 4.97 -0.82
C HIS A 138 13.20 5.85 -0.13
N ARG A 139 13.62 6.59 0.92
CA ARG A 139 12.75 7.48 1.68
C ARG A 139 12.63 8.84 1.01
N GLN A 140 11.40 9.30 0.89
CA GLN A 140 11.08 10.60 0.33
C GLN A 140 10.19 11.40 1.27
N LYS A 141 10.15 12.72 1.10
CA LYS A 141 9.30 13.60 1.89
C LYS A 141 7.87 13.56 1.34
N ASP A 142 6.89 13.46 2.24
CA ASP A 142 5.48 13.54 1.88
C ASP A 142 5.18 14.79 1.03
N PRO A 143 4.34 14.67 -0.01
CA PRO A 143 3.50 13.50 -0.33
C PRO A 143 4.17 12.48 -1.27
N ARG A 144 5.47 12.62 -1.59
CA ARG A 144 6.15 11.68 -2.48
C ARG A 144 6.26 10.31 -1.82
N PRO A 145 6.05 9.22 -2.57
CA PRO A 145 6.04 7.88 -2.00
C PRO A 145 7.41 7.45 -1.49
N THR A 146 7.43 6.67 -0.41
CA THR A 146 8.59 5.88 0.00
C THR A 146 8.54 4.51 -0.68
N GLN A 147 9.66 4.05 -1.26
CA GLN A 147 9.78 2.75 -1.92
C GLN A 147 10.63 1.81 -1.08
N ASP A 148 10.03 0.73 -0.60
CA ASP A 148 10.74 -0.44 -0.08
C ASP A 148 10.96 -1.41 -1.24
N ILE A 149 12.23 -1.68 -1.54
CA ILE A 149 12.67 -2.48 -2.69
C ILE A 149 13.43 -3.69 -2.17
N THR A 150 13.01 -4.89 -2.55
CA THR A 150 13.74 -6.14 -2.31
C THR A 150 13.98 -6.82 -3.65
N VAL A 151 15.18 -7.36 -3.86
CA VAL A 151 15.62 -7.96 -5.12
C VAL A 151 16.16 -9.37 -4.85
N ASP A 152 15.71 -10.36 -5.62
CA ASP A 152 16.34 -11.66 -5.72
C ASP A 152 17.47 -11.59 -6.76
N LEU A 153 18.72 -11.71 -6.31
CA LEU A 153 19.91 -11.73 -7.16
C LEU A 153 20.49 -13.15 -7.33
N THR A 154 19.74 -14.20 -6.98
CA THR A 154 20.18 -15.61 -7.12
C THR A 154 20.53 -15.93 -8.57
N ASP A 155 19.76 -15.40 -9.52
CA ASP A 155 20.14 -15.34 -10.93
C ASP A 155 20.40 -13.88 -11.33
N PRO A 156 21.67 -13.43 -11.39
CA PRO A 156 21.99 -12.05 -11.70
C PRO A 156 21.68 -11.67 -13.17
N ALA A 157 21.42 -12.64 -14.05
CA ALA A 157 20.98 -12.38 -15.41
C ALA A 157 19.47 -12.11 -15.51
N ALA A 158 18.70 -12.55 -14.51
CA ALA A 158 17.26 -12.38 -14.42
C ALA A 158 16.80 -11.94 -13.02
N PRO A 159 17.30 -10.81 -12.48
CA PRO A 159 16.89 -10.31 -11.17
C PRO A 159 15.37 -10.13 -11.07
N ARG A 160 14.80 -10.64 -9.98
CA ARG A 160 13.38 -10.43 -9.65
C ARG A 160 13.25 -9.33 -8.61
N VAL A 161 12.49 -8.30 -8.94
CA VAL A 161 12.33 -7.09 -8.13
C VAL A 161 10.94 -7.07 -7.51
N TYR A 162 10.90 -6.75 -6.23
CA TYR A 162 9.69 -6.57 -5.44
C TYR A 162 9.69 -5.15 -4.87
N VAL A 163 8.59 -4.44 -5.03
CA VAL A 163 8.46 -3.03 -4.63
C VAL A 163 7.17 -2.81 -3.88
N VAL A 164 7.26 -2.18 -2.71
CA VAL A 164 6.13 -1.56 -2.02
C VAL A 164 6.35 -0.06 -2.04
N SER A 165 5.52 0.66 -2.79
CA SER A 165 5.53 2.11 -2.85
C SER A 165 4.37 2.68 -2.02
N THR A 166 4.68 3.42 -0.97
CA THR A 166 3.71 3.98 -0.02
C THR A 166 3.66 5.49 -0.13
N ALA A 167 2.51 6.04 -0.53
CA ALA A 167 2.22 7.48 -0.55
C ALA A 167 1.28 7.88 0.59
N THR A 168 1.62 8.96 1.29
CA THR A 168 0.80 9.57 2.35
C THR A 168 0.32 10.94 1.85
N PRO A 169 -1.00 11.22 1.82
CA PRO A 169 -1.54 12.51 1.36
C PRO A 169 -1.16 13.69 2.26
#